data_AF-A0A3F2RBG1-F1
#
_entry.id   AF-A0A3F2RBG1-F1
#
_cell.length_a   1.000
_cell.length_b   1.000
_cell.length_c   1.000
_cell.angle_alpha   90.00
_cell.angle_beta   90.00
_cell.angle_gamma   90.00
#
_symmetry.space_group_name_H-M   'P 1'
#
loop_
_entity.id
_entity.type
_entity.pdbx_description
1 polymer ?
#
loop_
_entity_poly.entity_id
_entity_poly.type
_entity_poly.pdbx_seq_one_letter_code
_entity_poly.pdbx_strand_id
1 'polypeptide(L)' 'MKADKQHLNEFPNVVGYVRDLYQIPALKRSVNWDHLKIGAENKTPDVVVEGPFVDYDAAHERAQLA' A
#
# COMPACT_ATOMS: atom_id res chain seq x y z
N MET A 1 -8.11 -13.84 2.14
CA MET A 1 -7.08 -13.74 3.19
C MET A 1 -7.69 -12.91 4.31
N LYS A 2 -7.66 -13.37 5.57
CA LYS A 2 -8.17 -12.57 6.69
C LYS A 2 -6.97 -11.91 7.38
N ALA A 3 -6.70 -10.66 7.04
CA ALA A 3 -5.58 -9.86 7.52
C ALA A 3 -6.10 -8.51 8.05
N ASP A 4 -6.98 -8.59 9.05
CA ASP A 4 -7.76 -7.50 9.65
C ASP A 4 -7.32 -7.16 11.09
N LYS A 5 -6.32 -7.86 11.62
CA LYS A 5 -5.87 -7.67 13.01
C LYS A 5 -5.10 -6.38 13.23
N GLN A 6 -4.34 -5.95 12.22
CA GLN A 6 -3.50 -4.76 12.26
C GLN A 6 -3.40 -4.17 10.85
N HIS A 7 -3.53 -2.86 10.75
CA HIS A 7 -3.39 -2.13 9.50
C HIS A 7 -1.94 -1.71 9.26
N LEU A 8 -1.57 -1.52 8.00
CA LEU A 8 -0.22 -1.12 7.59
C LEU A 8 0.23 0.19 8.26
N ASN A 9 -0.70 1.13 8.49
CA ASN A 9 -0.43 2.43 9.13
C ASN A 9 0.01 2.32 10.60
N GLU A 10 -0.19 1.19 11.27
CA GLU A 10 0.30 0.93 12.62
C GLU A 10 1.82 0.68 12.66
N PHE A 11 2.46 0.47 11.51
CA PHE A 11 3.87 0.12 11.40
C PHE A 11 4.66 1.22 10.66
N PRO A 12 5.12 2.29 11.36
CA PRO A 12 5.71 3.46 10.72
C PRO A 12 6.96 3.13 9.87
N ASN A 13 7.81 2.22 10.34
CA ASN A 13 8.99 1.77 9.58
C ASN A 13 8.62 1.01 8.30
N VAL A 14 7.54 0.23 8.35
CA VAL A 14 7.03 -0.50 7.19
C VAL A 14 6.42 0.51 6.22
N VAL A 15 5.55 1.42 6.68
CA VAL A 15 4.97 2.49 5.85
C VAL A 15 6.07 3.28 5.13
N GLY A 16 7.10 3.71 5.86
CA GLY A 16 8.25 4.40 5.27
C GLY A 16 8.94 3.55 4.20
N TYR A 17 9.12 2.25 4.44
CA TYR A 17 9.74 1.35 3.47
C TYR A 17 8.90 1.19 2.20
N VAL A 18 7.59 1.00 2.31
CA VAL A 18 6.74 0.82 1.13
C VAL A 18 6.60 2.12 0.33
N ARG A 19 6.62 3.29 0.98
CA ARG A 19 6.67 4.60 0.29
C ARG A 19 7.96 4.78 -0.49
N ASP A 20 9.10 4.46 0.12
CA ASP A 20 10.42 4.50 -0.51
C ASP A 20 10.45 3.67 -1.80
N LEU A 21 9.98 2.41 -1.73
CA LEU A 21 9.82 1.57 -2.91
C LEU A 21 8.81 2.14 -3.91
N TYR A 22 7.63 2.55 -3.44
CA TYR A 22 6.57 3.07 -4.32
C TYR A 22 7.02 4.29 -5.11
N GLN A 23 7.84 5.17 -4.52
CA GLN A 23 8.31 6.41 -5.14
C GLN A 23 9.43 6.19 -6.18
N ILE A 24 10.00 4.98 -6.28
CA ILE A 24 10.88 4.61 -7.40
C ILE A 24 10.05 4.66 -8.70
N PRO A 25 10.42 5.48 -9.71
CA PRO A 25 9.57 5.71 -10.89
C PRO A 25 9.15 4.43 -11.62
N ALA A 26 10.04 3.44 -11.67
CA ALA A 26 9.78 2.14 -12.29
C ALA A 26 8.78 1.27 -11.52
N LEU A 27 8.73 1.39 -10.19
CA LEU A 27 7.77 0.67 -9.36
C LEU A 27 6.43 1.40 -9.35
N LYS A 28 6.42 2.74 -9.20
CA LYS A 28 5.19 3.54 -9.23
C LYS A 28 4.34 3.24 -10.47
N ARG A 29 4.97 3.23 -11.66
CA ARG A 29 4.29 2.99 -12.93
C ARG A 29 3.76 1.55 -13.10
N SER A 30 4.20 0.60 -12.27
CA SER A 30 3.72 -0.79 -12.30
C SER A 30 2.50 -1.04 -11.41
N VAL A 31 2.15 -0.09 -10.52
CA VAL A 31 1.00 -0.22 -9.63
C VAL A 31 -0.22 0.44 -10.25
N ASN A 32 -1.26 -0.34 -10.49
CA ASN A 32 -2.57 0.15 -10.92
C ASN A 32 -3.61 -0.17 -9.82
N TRP A 33 -4.07 0.87 -9.13
CA TRP A 33 -5.00 0.74 -8.01
C TRP A 33 -6.38 0.23 -8.42
N ASP A 34 -6.88 0.62 -9.59
CA ASP A 34 -8.18 0.16 -10.10
C ASP A 34 -8.16 -1.34 -10.41
N HIS A 35 -7.09 -1.82 -11.04
CA HIS A 35 -6.92 -3.25 -11.32
C HIS A 35 -6.83 -4.07 -10.02
N LEU A 36 -6.13 -3.56 -9.01
CA LEU A 36 -6.05 -4.22 -7.70
C LEU A 36 -7.42 -4.27 -7.01
N LYS A 37 -8.18 -3.17 -7.05
CA LYS A 37 -9.53 -3.10 -6.49
C LYS A 37 -10.46 -4.11 -7.16
N ILE A 38 -10.53 -4.11 -8.49
CA ILE A 38 -11.33 -5.07 -9.26
C ILE A 38 -10.92 -6.51 -8.96
N GLY A 39 -9.61 -6.78 -8.89
CA GLY A 39 -9.10 -8.12 -8.57
C GLY A 39 -9.47 -8.58 -7.16
N ALA A 40 -9.48 -7.67 -6.18
CA ALA A 40 -9.90 -7.96 -4.81
C ALA A 40 -11.41 -8.22 -4.73
N GLU A 41 -12.23 -7.34 -5.30
CA GLU A 41 -13.70 -7.48 -5.32
C GLU A 41 -14.13 -8.78 -6.00
N ASN A 42 -13.52 -9.13 -7.14
CA ASN A 42 -13.83 -10.37 -7.85
C ASN A 42 -13.42 -11.64 -7.06
N LYS A 43 -12.35 -11.57 -6.26
CA LYS A 43 -11.85 -12.70 -5.49
C LYS A 43 -12.64 -12.92 -4.20
N THR A 44 -13.18 -11.85 -3.62
CA THR A 44 -13.93 -11.88 -2.37
C THR A 44 -15.19 -11.01 -2.48
N PRO A 45 -16.21 -11.47 -3.24
CA PRO A 45 -17.39 -10.66 -3.55
C PRO A 45 -18.24 -10.30 -2.32
N ASP A 46 -18.20 -11.11 -1.27
CA ASP A 46 -18.95 -10.89 -0.03
C ASP A 46 -18.19 -10.02 0.99
N VAL A 47 -17.02 -9.47 0.63
CA VAL A 47 -16.17 -8.68 1.53
C VAL A 47 -16.03 -7.27 0.98
N VAL A 48 -16.29 -6.27 1.83
CA VAL A 48 -16.03 -4.86 1.48
C VAL A 48 -14.53 -4.66 1.35
N VAL A 49 -14.08 -4.21 0.17
CA VAL A 49 -12.69 -3.85 -0.09
C VAL A 49 -12.49 -2.39 0.30
N GLU A 50 -11.75 -2.15 1.38
CA GLU A 50 -11.44 -0.80 1.87
C GLU A 50 -9.95 -0.44 1.69
N GLY A 51 -9.67 0.86 1.64
CA GLY A 51 -8.34 1.42 1.46
C GLY A 51 -8.09 2.00 0.05
N PRO A 52 -6.85 2.41 -0.26
CA PRO A 52 -5.66 2.31 0.58
C PRO A 52 -5.70 3.24 1.81
N PHE A 53 -5.25 2.74 2.97
CA PHE A 53 -5.16 3.50 4.22
C PHE A 53 -3.81 4.21 4.41
N VAL A 54 -2.95 4.13 3.39
CA VAL A 54 -1.62 4.75 3.37
C VAL A 54 -1.56 5.70 2.19
N ASP A 55 -1.19 6.94 2.46
CA ASP A 55 -0.73 7.85 1.42
C ASP A 55 0.69 7.42 1.01
N TYR A 56 0.82 6.83 -0.18
CA TYR A 56 2.09 6.33 -0.71
C TYR A 56 2.97 7.45 -1.31
N ASP A 57 2.39 8.63 -1.56
CA ASP A 57 3.09 9.78 -2.13
C ASP A 57 3.65 10.73 -1.06
N ALA A 58 3.24 10.56 0.20
CA ALA A 58 3.84 11.26 1.32
C ALA A 58 5.34 10.96 1.47
N ALA A 59 6.10 11.95 1.96
CA ALA A 59 7.52 11.78 2.25
C ALA A 59 7.78 10.59 3.19
N HIS A 60 8.88 9.87 2.96
CA HIS A 60 9.25 8.68 3.72
C HIS A 60 10.48 8.84 4.60
N GLU A 61 11.25 9.92 4.44
CA GLU A 61 12.44 10.30 5.26
C GLU A 61 13.55 9.24 5.36
N ARG A 62 13.40 8.07 4.74
CA ARG A 62 14.37 6.95 4.80
C ARG A 62 15.73 7.26 4.21
N ALA A 63 15.85 8.27 3.35
CA ALA A 63 17.13 8.74 2.85
C ALA A 63 18.06 9.26 3.97
N GLN A 64 17.50 9.59 5.14
CA GLN A 64 18.25 10.08 6.31
C GLN A 64 18.76 8.95 7.23
N LEU A 65 18.36 7.70 6.97
CA LEU A 65 18.76 6.53 7.75
C LEU A 65 20.00 5.82 7.17
N ALA A 66 20.60 6.38 6.12
CA ALA A 66 21.73 5.85 5.37
C ALA A 66 23.08 6.29 5.97
#